data_AF-K9R1T0-F1
#
_entry.id   AF-K9R1T0-F1
#
_cell.length_a   1.000
_cell.length_b   1.000
_cell.length_c   1.000
_cell.angle_alpha   90.00
_cell.angle_beta   90.00
_cell.angle_gamma   90.00
#
_symmetry.space_group_name_H-M   'P 1'
#
loop_
_entity.id
_entity.type
_entity.pdbx_description
1 polymer ?
#
loop_
_entity_poly.entity_id
_entity_poly.type
_entity_poly.pdbx_seq_one_letter_code
_entity_poly.pdbx_strand_id
1 'polypeptide(L)' 'MPRKKLERKKDYIQIAIEPDDKAAFDTWCLANGITMSEIIRKEIAPYIAKGKKLLEGQS' A
#
# COMPACT_ATOMS: atom_id res chain seq x y z
N MET A 1 20.60 26.39 -8.70
CA MET A 1 19.14 26.47 -8.51
C MET A 1 18.68 25.31 -7.62
N PRO A 2 18.02 25.55 -6.48
CA PRO A 2 17.55 24.48 -5.61
C PRO A 2 16.34 23.79 -6.25
N ARG A 3 16.42 22.46 -6.47
CA ARG A 3 15.31 21.66 -6.99
C ARG A 3 14.18 21.66 -5.96
N LYS A 4 13.00 22.21 -6.29
CA LYS A 4 11.78 22.06 -5.49
C LYS A 4 11.52 20.56 -5.30
N LYS A 5 11.53 20.08 -4.05
CA LYS A 5 11.07 18.73 -3.72
C LYS A 5 9.60 18.63 -4.12
N LEU A 6 9.26 17.66 -4.98
CA LEU A 6 7.88 17.35 -5.31
C LEU A 6 7.20 16.87 -4.02
N GLU A 7 6.39 17.71 -3.38
CA GLU A 7 5.57 17.28 -2.26
C GLU A 7 4.47 16.36 -2.77
N ARG A 8 4.77 15.07 -2.85
CA ARG A 8 3.73 14.05 -2.99
C ARG A 8 3.08 13.92 -1.62
N LYS A 9 1.85 14.43 -1.47
CA LYS A 9 1.00 14.10 -0.33
C LYS A 9 0.89 12.57 -0.29
N LYS A 10 1.54 11.96 0.69
CA LYS A 10 1.44 10.53 0.95
C LYS A 10 0.50 10.37 2.12
N ASP A 11 -0.65 9.77 1.86
CA ASP A 11 -1.53 9.32 2.93
C ASP A 11 -1.01 7.99 3.47
N TYR A 12 -1.09 7.83 4.77
CA TYR A 12 -0.64 6.65 5.49
C TYR A 12 -1.84 5.99 6.17
N ILE A 13 -1.87 4.66 6.12
CA ILE A 13 -2.80 3.83 6.86
C ILE A 13 -2.02 2.96 7.83
N GLN A 14 -2.50 2.88 9.07
CA GLN A 14 -1.96 1.98 10.08
C GLN A 14 -2.83 0.71 10.10
N ILE A 15 -2.17 -0.44 10.09
CA ILE A 15 -2.82 -1.76 10.10
C ILE A 15 -2.29 -2.50 11.32
N ALA A 16 -3.20 -2.91 12.21
CA ALA A 16 -2.86 -3.78 13.33
C ALA A 16 -2.79 -5.23 12.84
N ILE A 17 -1.66 -5.89 13.12
CA ILE A 17 -1.42 -7.30 12.83
C ILE A 17 -0.64 -7.91 13.99
N GLU A 18 -0.75 -9.22 14.16
CA GLU A 18 0.03 -9.94 15.16
C GLU A 18 1.53 -9.77 14.91
N PRO A 19 2.37 -9.62 15.96
CA PRO A 19 3.80 -9.41 15.80
C PRO A 19 4.50 -10.54 15.02
N ASP A 20 4.09 -11.78 15.25
CA ASP A 20 4.68 -12.97 14.62
C ASP A 20 4.37 -13.01 13.11
N ASP A 21 3.13 -12.70 12.73
CA ASP A 21 2.72 -12.59 11.34
C ASP A 21 3.47 -11.46 10.63
N LYS A 22 3.66 -10.33 11.32
CA LYS A 22 4.46 -9.21 10.80
C LYS A 22 5.91 -9.63 10.53
N ALA A 23 6.52 -10.37 11.45
CA ALA A 23 7.91 -10.82 11.31
C ALA A 23 8.07 -11.83 10.16
N ALA A 24 7.14 -12.76 10.02
CA ALA A 24 7.10 -13.70 8.91
C ALA A 24 6.96 -12.98 7.56
N PHE A 25 6.05 -12.00 7.50
CA PHE A 25 5.81 -11.21 6.29
C PHE A 25 6.99 -10.31 5.92
N ASP A 26 7.66 -9.71 6.90
CA ASP A 26 8.88 -8.91 6.70
C ASP A 26 10.01 -9.76 6.11
N THR A 27 10.22 -10.96 6.67
CA THR A 27 11.22 -11.92 6.17
C THR A 27 10.94 -12.32 4.72
N TRP A 28 9.67 -12.60 4.39
CA TRP A 28 9.27 -12.93 3.02
C TRP A 28 9.48 -11.75 2.06
N CYS A 29 9.15 -10.53 2.48
CA CYS A 29 9.38 -9.32 1.68
C CYS A 29 10.87 -9.11 1.38
N LEU A 30 11.73 -9.27 2.40
CA LEU A 30 13.19 -9.19 2.26
C LEU A 30 13.73 -10.25 1.29
N ALA A 31 13.29 -11.50 1.40
CA ALA A 31 13.73 -12.60 0.53
C ALA A 31 13.36 -12.37 -0.95
N ASN A 32 12.27 -11.63 -1.21
CA ASN A 32 11.79 -11.33 -2.55
C ASN A 32 12.23 -9.95 -3.08
N GLY A 33 13.01 -9.19 -2.31
CA GLY A 33 13.50 -7.87 -2.71
C GLY A 33 12.37 -6.85 -2.93
N ILE A 34 11.26 -6.97 -2.19
CA ILE A 34 10.07 -6.13 -2.31
C ILE A 34 9.74 -5.47 -0.98
N THR A 35 9.07 -4.31 -1.03
CA THR A 35 8.58 -3.65 0.19
C THR A 35 7.17 -4.11 0.55
N MET A 36 6.85 -4.15 1.85
CA MET A 36 5.50 -4.43 2.34
C MET A 36 4.44 -3.54 1.66
N SER A 37 4.74 -2.25 1.47
CA SER A 37 3.80 -1.33 0.83
C SER A 37 3.56 -1.62 -0.65
N GLU A 38 4.55 -2.15 -1.37
CA GLU A 38 4.37 -2.52 -2.79
C GLU A 38 3.44 -3.70 -2.95
N ILE A 39 3.67 -4.76 -2.17
CA ILE A 39 2.81 -5.95 -2.24
C ILE A 39 1.40 -5.62 -1.72
N ILE A 40 1.26 -4.88 -0.62
CA ILE A 40 -0.07 -4.46 -0.14
C ILE A 40 -0.80 -3.65 -1.21
N ARG A 41 -0.13 -2.71 -1.89
CA ARG A 41 -0.74 -1.95 -3.00
C ARG A 41 -1.19 -2.85 -4.15
N LYS A 42 -0.42 -3.88 -4.47
CA LYS A 42 -0.75 -4.86 -5.50
C LYS A 42 -1.99 -5.67 -5.11
N GLU A 43 -2.04 -6.16 -3.88
CA GLU A 43 -3.15 -6.97 -3.37
C GLU A 43 -4.46 -6.17 -3.23
N ILE A 44 -4.39 -4.90 -2.84
CA ILE A 44 -5.61 -4.06 -2.73
C ILE A 44 -6.11 -3.51 -4.08
N ALA A 45 -5.30 -3.54 -5.14
CA ALA A 45 -5.63 -2.92 -6.43
C ALA A 45 -6.97 -3.38 -7.04
N PRO A 46 -7.35 -4.68 -7.01
CA PRO A 46 -8.65 -5.13 -7.50
C PRO A 46 -9.82 -4.55 -6.71
N TYR A 47 -9.67 -4.42 -5.38
CA TYR A 47 -10.69 -3.84 -4.50
C TYR A 47 -10.84 -2.34 -4.74
N ILE A 48 -9.75 -1.62 -4.99
CA ILE A 48 -9.79 -0.21 -5.40
C ILE A 48 -10.56 -0.07 -6.71
N ALA A 49 -10.28 -0.90 -7.71
CA ALA A 49 -10.98 -0.86 -8.99
C ALA A 49 -12.49 -1.12 -8.82
N LYS A 50 -12.87 -2.07 -7.97
CA LYS A 50 -14.28 -2.33 -7.62
C LYS A 50 -14.90 -1.15 -6.86
N GLY A 51 -14.20 -0.57 -5.90
CA GLY A 51 -14.66 0.58 -5.12
C GLY A 51 -14.92 1.81 -5.98
N LYS A 52 -14.05 2.09 -6.97
CA LYS A 52 -14.26 3.18 -7.93
C LYS A 52 -15.56 3.03 -8.73
N LYS A 53 -15.84 1.83 -9.24
CA LYS A 53 -17.10 1.54 -9.97
C LYS A 53 -18.34 1.79 -9.10
N LEU A 54 -18.25 1.45 -7.80
CA LEU A 54 -19.35 1.68 -6.86
C LEU A 54 -19.59 3.16 -6.59
N LEU A 55 -18.52 3.97 -6.54
CA LEU A 55 -18.62 5.42 -6.36
C LEU A 55 -19.19 6.12 -7.60
N GLU A 56 -18.79 5.68 -8.80
CA GLU A 56 -19.33 6.19 -10.07
C GLU A 56 -20.83 5.90 -10.23
N GLY A 57 -21.31 4.76 -9.71
CA GLY A 57 -22.74 4.42 -9.71
C GLY A 57 -23.60 5.16 -8.67
N GLN A 58 -22.98 5.97 -7.79
CA GLN A 58 -23.66 6.80 -6.79
C GLN A 58 -23.68 8.29 -7.16
N SER A 59 -23.03 8.68 -8.26
CA SER A 59 -22.95 10.07 -8.75
C SER A 59 -23.97 10.36 -9.85
#